data_AF-A0AA36IMT8-F1
#
_entry.id   AF-A0AA36IMT8-F1
#
_cell.length_a   1.000
_cell.length_b   1.000
_cell.length_c   1.000
_cell.angle_alpha   90.00
_cell.angle_beta   90.00
_cell.angle_gamma   90.00
#
_symmetry.space_group_name_H-M   'P 1'
#
loop_
_entity.id
_entity.type
_entity.pdbx_description
1 polymer ?
#
loop_
_entity_poly.entity_id
_entity_poly.type
_entity_poly.pdbx_seq_one_letter_code
_entity_poly.pdbx_strand_id
1 'polypeptide(L)'
;MAGASFSGFPAPPPQWRLFDGSVLVAPPRVPTGEVSVFGEVLNLGPPEPLLDADEWLCNPEGDLPEELLRLQAQLQTASLEFLDALAQSSAECPVLLRRLSHVLRNIAGLLQLLRQREAKERS
;
A
#
# COMPACT_ATOMS: atom_id res chain seq x y z
N MET A 1 -5.17 -40.58 6.60
CA MET A 1 -5.05 -39.11 6.66
C MET A 1 -4.19 -38.77 7.85
N ALA A 2 -2.93 -38.39 7.63
CA ALA A 2 -2.01 -38.02 8.69
C ALA A 2 -2.21 -36.54 9.03
N GLY A 3 -2.57 -36.26 10.29
CA GLY A 3 -2.68 -34.89 10.80
C GLY A 3 -1.31 -34.22 10.81
N ALA A 4 -1.23 -33.00 10.31
CA ALA A 4 -0.02 -32.20 10.39
C ALA A 4 0.31 -31.90 11.86
N SER A 5 1.44 -32.43 12.34
CA SER A 5 1.98 -32.14 13.67
C SER A 5 2.63 -30.75 13.65
N PHE A 6 2.10 -29.81 14.43
CA PHE A 6 2.64 -28.47 14.66
C PHE A 6 3.88 -28.48 15.59
N SER A 7 4.76 -29.48 15.49
CA SER A 7 5.88 -29.71 16.42
C SER A 7 7.11 -28.81 16.18
N GLY A 8 6.95 -27.67 15.49
CA GLY A 8 8.05 -26.74 15.20
C GLY A 8 8.16 -25.56 16.16
N PHE A 9 7.15 -25.31 16.99
CA PHE A 9 7.15 -24.17 17.91
C PHE A 9 7.65 -24.58 19.29
N PRO A 10 8.53 -23.79 19.92
CA PRO A 10 8.91 -24.04 21.30
C PRO A 10 7.67 -23.95 22.20
N ALA A 11 7.66 -24.75 23.27
CA ALA A 11 6.61 -24.65 24.28
C ALA A 11 6.53 -23.20 24.80
N PRO A 12 5.32 -22.69 25.09
CA PRO A 12 5.18 -21.35 25.61
C PRO A 12 5.96 -21.23 26.93
N PRO A 13 6.70 -20.12 27.15
CA PRO A 13 7.33 -19.77 28.39
C PRO A 13 6.48 -20.04 29.65
N PRO A 14 7.08 -20.49 30.76
CA PRO A 14 6.35 -20.91 31.95
C PRO A 14 5.38 -19.86 32.51
N GLN A 15 5.71 -18.57 32.37
CA GLN A 15 4.90 -17.45 32.83
C GLN A 15 3.55 -17.33 32.11
N TRP A 16 3.37 -17.95 30.94
CA TRP A 16 2.08 -17.96 30.25
C TRP A 16 0.97 -18.66 31.05
N ARG A 17 1.33 -19.55 31.99
CA ARG A 17 0.37 -20.19 32.90
C ARG A 17 -0.33 -19.21 33.85
N LEU A 18 0.23 -18.02 34.03
CA LEU A 18 -0.38 -16.97 34.85
C LEU A 18 -1.58 -16.32 34.15
N PHE A 19 -1.77 -16.54 32.85
CA PHE A 19 -2.84 -15.90 32.06
C PHE A 19 -4.03 -16.85 31.89
N ASP A 20 -4.63 -17.28 33.00
CA ASP A 20 -5.80 -18.18 33.05
C ASP A 20 -7.15 -17.45 32.85
N GLY A 21 -7.12 -16.20 32.37
CA GLY A 21 -8.28 -15.33 32.20
C GLY A 21 -8.63 -14.48 33.44
N SER A 22 -7.98 -14.72 34.59
CA SER A 22 -8.17 -13.90 35.80
C SER A 22 -7.12 -12.80 35.99
N VAL A 23 -6.00 -12.89 35.27
CA VAL A 23 -4.87 -11.96 35.41
C VAL A 23 -4.94 -10.84 34.37
N LEU A 24 -5.23 -9.63 34.85
CA LEU A 24 -5.14 -8.39 34.10
C LEU A 24 -3.70 -7.88 34.15
N VAL A 25 -2.96 -8.03 33.04
CA VAL A 25 -1.62 -7.42 32.92
C VAL A 25 -1.78 -5.98 32.46
N ALA A 26 -1.26 -5.05 33.27
CA ALA A 26 -1.19 -3.65 32.89
C ALA A 26 -0.33 -3.50 31.61
N PRO A 27 -0.72 -2.62 30.67
CA PRO A 27 0.05 -2.41 29.45
C PRO A 27 1.50 -2.01 29.80
N PRO A 28 2.49 -2.47 29.01
CA PRO A 28 3.88 -2.12 29.25
C PRO A 28 4.05 -0.61 29.27
N ARG A 29 4.89 -0.12 30.18
CA ARG A 29 5.25 1.31 30.21
C ARG A 29 5.92 1.67 28.89
N VAL A 30 5.53 2.81 28.33
CA VAL A 30 6.19 3.35 27.13
C VAL A 30 7.68 3.54 27.46
N PRO A 31 8.60 3.00 26.64
CA PRO A 31 10.03 3.22 26.84
C PRO A 31 10.31 4.72 26.90
N THR A 32 11.04 5.14 27.93
CA THR A 32 11.54 6.52 28.06
C THR A 32 13.04 6.50 27.79
N GLY A 33 13.44 6.95 26.61
CA GLY A 33 14.84 6.93 26.14
C GLY A 33 14.98 6.74 24.63
N GLU A 34 16.20 6.80 24.12
CA GLU A 34 16.50 6.46 22.72
C GLU A 34 16.33 4.95 22.52
N VAL A 35 15.32 4.56 21.75
CA VAL A 35 15.06 3.16 21.40
C VAL A 35 15.75 2.87 20.07
N SER A 36 16.79 2.05 20.10
CA SER A 36 17.36 1.46 18.87
C SER A 36 16.47 0.29 18.46
N VAL A 37 15.58 0.52 17.51
CA VAL A 37 14.76 -0.54 16.90
C VAL A 37 15.61 -1.20 15.81
N PHE A 38 15.74 -2.52 15.87
CA PHE A 38 16.38 -3.28 14.79
C PHE A 38 15.37 -3.45 13.64
N GLY A 39 15.68 -2.89 12.47
CA GLY A 39 14.83 -2.92 11.28
C GLY A 39 14.17 -1.57 10.96
N GLU A 40 13.73 -1.39 9.71
CA GLU A 40 12.97 -0.21 9.30
C GLU A 40 11.53 -0.29 9.81
N VAL A 41 11.07 0.80 10.43
CA VAL A 41 9.65 0.98 10.75
C VAL A 41 8.92 1.21 9.43
N LEU A 42 8.39 0.14 8.83
CA LEU A 42 7.41 0.26 7.75
C LEU A 42 6.15 0.88 8.35
N ASN A 43 5.95 2.15 8.04
CA ASN A 43 4.78 2.89 8.47
C ASN A 43 3.54 2.27 7.78
N LEU A 44 2.82 1.42 8.50
CA LEU A 44 1.52 0.88 8.08
C LEU A 44 0.38 1.88 8.36
N GLY A 45 0.72 3.15 8.63
CA GLY A 45 -0.24 4.23 8.74
C GLY A 45 -1.10 4.35 7.48
N PRO A 46 -2.24 5.05 7.56
CA PRO A 46 -3.06 5.34 6.39
C PRO A 46 -2.14 5.93 5.30
N PRO A 47 -2.21 5.46 4.05
CA PRO A 47 -1.29 5.93 3.03
C PRO A 47 -1.47 7.44 2.88
N GLU A 48 -0.37 8.18 2.82
CA GLU A 48 -0.42 9.62 2.57
C GLU A 48 -1.21 9.89 1.28
N PRO A 49 -2.00 10.99 1.23
CA PRO A 49 -2.71 11.36 0.01
C PRO A 49 -1.68 11.55 -1.11
N LEU A 50 -1.71 10.64 -2.09
CA LEU A 50 -0.71 10.54 -3.15
C LEU A 50 -0.74 11.71 -4.14
N LEU A 51 -1.83 12.48 -4.17
CA LEU A 51 -2.09 13.51 -5.19
C LEU A 51 -2.76 14.73 -4.56
N ASP A 52 -2.27 15.91 -4.94
CA ASP A 52 -2.95 17.17 -4.67
C ASP A 52 -4.22 17.30 -5.52
N ALA A 53 -5.15 18.19 -5.11
CA ALA A 53 -6.43 18.38 -5.79
C ALA A 53 -6.30 18.68 -7.30
N ASP A 54 -5.22 19.38 -7.69
CA ASP A 54 -4.96 19.78 -9.07
C ASP A 54 -4.21 18.71 -9.89
N GLU A 55 -3.75 17.62 -9.26
CA GLU A 55 -2.97 16.57 -9.92
C GLU A 55 -3.83 15.40 -10.45
N TRP A 56 -5.16 15.44 -10.22
CA TRP A 56 -6.05 14.38 -10.67
C TRP A 56 -6.33 14.45 -12.17
N LEU A 57 -6.03 13.35 -12.87
CA LEU A 57 -6.34 13.14 -14.29
C LEU A 57 -7.75 12.57 -14.50
N CYS A 58 -8.41 12.18 -13.41
CA CYS A 58 -9.71 11.52 -13.38
C CYS A 58 -10.63 12.18 -12.34
N ASN A 59 -11.92 11.86 -12.42
CA ASN A 59 -12.88 12.30 -11.42
C ASN A 59 -12.92 11.32 -10.23
N PRO A 60 -12.37 11.64 -9.05
CA PRO A 60 -12.36 10.74 -7.89
C PRO A 60 -13.75 10.50 -7.29
N GLU A 61 -14.74 11.31 -7.63
CA GLU A 61 -16.13 11.16 -7.17
C GLU A 61 -17.00 10.36 -8.16
N GLY A 62 -16.47 10.03 -9.34
CA GLY A 62 -17.17 9.30 -10.39
C GLY A 62 -17.23 7.78 -10.21
N ASP A 63 -17.47 7.08 -11.32
CA ASP A 63 -17.41 5.62 -11.37
C ASP A 63 -15.96 5.13 -11.41
N LEU A 64 -15.45 4.73 -10.24
CA LEU A 64 -14.04 4.40 -10.04
C LEU A 64 -13.53 3.26 -10.94
N PRO A 65 -14.28 2.15 -11.18
CA PRO A 65 -13.89 1.13 -12.14
C PRO A 65 -13.72 1.63 -13.57
N GLU A 66 -14.62 2.48 -14.06
CA GLU A 66 -14.54 3.04 -15.42
C GLU A 66 -13.31 3.95 -15.56
N GLU A 67 -13.06 4.80 -14.56
CA GLU A 67 -11.89 5.66 -14.51
C GLU A 67 -10.58 4.86 -14.44
N LEU A 68 -10.56 3.74 -13.70
CA LEU A 68 -9.41 2.84 -13.63
C LEU A 68 -9.09 2.23 -15.00
N LEU A 69 -10.12 1.76 -15.72
CA LEU A 69 -9.96 1.24 -17.09
C LEU A 69 -9.45 2.31 -18.05
N ARG A 70 -9.96 3.55 -17.93
CA ARG A 70 -9.50 4.69 -18.73
C ARG A 70 -8.03 5.02 -18.48
N LEU A 71 -7.60 5.07 -17.21
CA LEU A 71 -6.20 5.29 -16.85
C LEU A 71 -5.31 4.13 -17.27
N GLN A 72 -5.79 2.89 -17.20
CA GLN A 72 -5.05 1.72 -17.69
C GLN A 72 -4.79 1.83 -19.20
N ALA A 73 -5.78 2.23 -19.99
CA ALA A 73 -5.60 2.47 -21.42
C ALA A 73 -4.57 3.58 -21.68
N GLN A 74 -4.62 4.69 -20.93
CA GLN A 74 -3.63 5.76 -21.02
C GLN A 74 -2.22 5.30 -20.63
N LEU A 75 -2.10 4.45 -19.61
CA LEU A 75 -0.82 3.87 -19.21
C LEU A 75 -0.23 3.01 -20.33
N GLN A 76 -1.04 2.19 -20.98
CA GLN A 76 -0.61 1.38 -22.13
C GLN A 76 -0.12 2.25 -23.28
N THR A 77 -0.89 3.27 -23.66
CA THR A 77 -0.49 4.19 -24.74
C THR A 77 0.79 4.93 -24.40
N ALA A 78 0.91 5.51 -23.20
CA ALA A 78 2.11 6.22 -22.78
C ALA A 78 3.34 5.29 -22.67
N SER A 79 3.13 4.01 -22.35
CA SER A 79 4.21 3.02 -22.29
C SER A 79 4.72 2.69 -23.69
N LEU A 80 3.83 2.53 -24.68
CA LEU A 80 4.21 2.31 -26.07
C LEU A 80 4.95 3.51 -26.64
N GLU A 81 4.42 4.72 -26.43
CA GLU A 81 5.10 5.97 -26.84
C GLU A 81 6.50 6.09 -26.22
N PHE A 82 6.65 5.71 -24.94
CA PHE A 82 7.95 5.70 -24.28
C PHE A 82 8.93 4.70 -24.89
N LEU A 83 8.47 3.48 -25.18
CA LEU A 83 9.29 2.46 -25.84
C LEU A 83 9.71 2.90 -27.26
N ASP A 84 8.81 3.54 -28.01
CA ASP A 84 9.12 4.10 -29.33
C ASP A 84 10.12 5.24 -29.23
N ALA A 85 9.98 6.14 -28.24
CA ALA A 85 10.93 7.21 -27.99
C ALA A 85 12.31 6.67 -27.62
N LEU A 86 12.40 5.60 -26.82
CA LEU A 86 13.68 4.94 -26.52
C LEU A 86 14.38 4.42 -27.78
N ALA A 87 13.61 3.96 -28.78
CA ALA A 87 14.17 3.46 -30.03
C ALA A 87 14.58 4.57 -31.01
N GLN A 88 13.89 5.73 -30.99
CA GLN A 88 14.05 6.78 -32.01
C GLN A 88 14.79 8.03 -31.51
N SER A 89 14.51 8.50 -30.30
CA SER A 89 15.03 9.77 -29.77
C SER A 89 14.95 9.84 -28.24
N SER A 90 16.12 9.89 -27.59
CA SER A 90 16.21 9.98 -26.13
C SER A 90 15.76 11.34 -25.56
N ALA A 91 15.58 12.36 -26.40
CA ALA A 91 15.22 13.71 -25.97
C ALA A 91 13.80 13.79 -25.37
N GLU A 92 12.88 12.92 -25.80
CA GLU A 92 11.47 12.92 -25.36
C GLU A 92 11.22 12.02 -24.13
N CYS A 93 12.17 11.13 -23.83
CA CYS A 93 12.12 10.22 -22.67
C CYS A 93 11.78 10.89 -21.32
N PRO A 94 12.38 12.03 -20.92
CA PRO A 94 12.05 12.64 -19.62
C PRO A 94 10.63 13.24 -19.56
N VAL A 95 10.02 13.57 -20.70
CA VAL A 95 8.62 14.03 -20.74
C VAL A 95 7.68 12.83 -20.60
N LEU A 96 7.95 11.76 -21.34
CA LEU A 96 7.14 10.54 -21.31
C LEU A 96 7.24 9.81 -19.96
N LEU A 97 8.41 9.81 -19.32
CA LEU A 97 8.57 9.31 -17.95
C LEU A 97 7.73 10.09 -16.95
N ARG A 98 7.70 11.43 -17.04
CA ARG A 98 6.85 12.26 -16.16
C ARG A 98 5.37 11.93 -16.38
N ARG A 99 4.93 11.78 -17.63
CA ARG A 99 3.56 11.37 -17.96
C ARG A 99 3.22 10.00 -17.38
N LEU A 100 4.10 9.01 -17.55
CA LEU A 100 3.93 7.66 -16.98
C LEU A 100 3.84 7.70 -15.46
N SER A 101 4.75 8.39 -14.78
CA SER A 101 4.72 8.56 -13.33
C SER A 101 3.42 9.23 -12.86
N HIS A 102 2.92 10.21 -13.61
CA HIS A 102 1.68 10.91 -13.27
C HIS A 102 0.45 10.00 -13.39
N VAL A 103 0.36 9.20 -14.46
CA VAL A 103 -0.69 8.19 -14.63
C VAL A 103 -0.63 7.13 -13.52
N LEU A 104 0.57 6.65 -13.17
CA LEU A 104 0.75 5.66 -12.10
C LEU A 104 0.32 6.21 -10.73
N ARG A 105 0.63 7.47 -10.41
CA ARG A 105 0.15 8.13 -9.18
C ARG A 105 -1.38 8.21 -9.14
N ASN A 106 -2.02 8.50 -10.29
CA ASN A 106 -3.48 8.53 -10.41
C ASN A 106 -4.13 7.15 -10.22
N ILE A 107 -3.55 6.10 -10.79
CA ILE A 107 -4.02 4.72 -10.57
C ILE A 107 -3.88 4.35 -9.09
N ALA A 108 -2.73 4.64 -8.46
CA ALA A 108 -2.51 4.37 -7.05
C ALA A 108 -3.54 5.11 -6.15
N GLY A 109 -3.81 6.38 -6.46
CA GLY A 109 -4.82 7.18 -5.78
C GLY A 109 -6.23 6.59 -5.89
N LEU A 110 -6.67 6.19 -7.09
CA LEU A 110 -7.97 5.53 -7.28
C LEU A 110 -8.08 4.20 -6.53
N LEU A 111 -7.04 3.36 -6.56
CA LEU A 111 -7.02 2.09 -5.83
C LEU A 111 -7.13 2.29 -4.32
N GLN A 112 -6.52 3.36 -3.80
CA GLN A 112 -6.65 3.72 -2.39
C GLN A 112 -8.07 4.17 -2.04
N LEU A 113 -8.72 4.96 -2.90
CA LEU A 113 -10.12 5.35 -2.73
C LEU A 113 -11.05 4.14 -2.75
N LEU A 114 -10.85 3.22 -3.69
CA LEU A 114 -11.59 1.95 -3.75
C LEU A 114 -11.45 1.16 -2.45
N ARG A 115 -10.21 1.01 -1.96
CA ARG A 115 -9.95 0.31 -0.69
C ARG A 115 -10.65 0.96 0.50
N GLN A 116 -10.70 2.30 0.55
CA GLN A 116 -11.41 3.03 1.61
C GLN A 116 -12.92 2.84 1.53
N ARG A 117 -13.50 2.80 0.32
CA ARG A 117 -14.92 2.50 0.12
C ARG A 117 -15.24 1.06 0.57
N GLU A 118 -14.45 0.08 0.14
CA GLU A 118 -14.61 -1.31 0.57
C GLU A 118 -14.52 -1.48 2.09
N ALA A 119 -13.60 -0.77 2.74
CA ALA A 119 -13.45 -0.82 4.20
C ALA A 119 -14.69 -0.27 4.93
N LYS A 120 -15.31 0.80 4.41
CA LYS A 120 -16.54 1.38 4.96
C LYS A 120 -17.77 0.48 4.75
N GLU A 121 -17.83 -0.23 3.63
CA GLU A 121 -18.93 -1.16 3.35
C GLU A 121 -18.89 -2.43 4.21
N ARG A 122 -17.71 -2.80 4.72
CA ARG A 122 -17.48 -4.01 5.51
C ARG A 122 -17.46 -3.79 7.04
N SER A 123 -17.49 -2.53 7.49
CA SER A 123 -17.52 -2.14 8.91
C SER A 123 -18.95 -1.92 9.41
#